data_AF-A0A101FF99-F1
#
_entry.id   AF-A0A101FF99-F1
#
_cell.length_a   1.000
_cell.length_b   1.000
_cell.length_c   1.000
_cell.angle_alpha   90.00
_cell.angle_beta   90.00
_cell.angle_gamma   90.00
#
_symmetry.space_group_name_H-M   'P 1'
#
loop_
_entity.id
_entity.type
_entity.pdbx_description
1 polymer ?
#
loop_
_entity_poly.entity_id
_entity_poly.type
_entity_poly.pdbx_seq_one_letter_code
_entity_poly.pdbx_strand_id
1 'polypeptide(L)'
;MVNKVEICGVNTAKLPVLTSQQMEELFRQVKAGDKTAREKLIKGNLRLVLSVIQRFTNRGEYVDDLFQVGCVGLIKAIDNFDLSQNVKFSTYAVPMIIGEIRRYLRDNNPIRVSRSLRDIAYKAIQVREVLLNKHSREPSLNEIAEELNLPREEVIFAMDAIQEPVSLFEPIYHDGGDPIYVMDQIGDEKNQDSNWLEKISIREALRK
;
A
#
# COMPACT_ATOMS: atom_id res chain seq x y z
N MET A 1 5.96 7.22 17.28
CA MET A 1 7.20 8.03 17.37
C MET A 1 8.24 7.35 16.48
N VAL A 2 8.40 7.77 15.23
CA VAL A 2 9.44 7.21 14.34
C VAL A 2 10.31 8.36 13.85
N ASN A 3 11.14 8.88 14.75
CA ASN A 3 12.32 9.67 14.36
C ASN A 3 13.43 8.68 14.01
N LYS A 4 13.22 7.87 12.96
CA LYS A 4 14.34 7.17 12.34
C LYS A 4 15.14 8.26 11.61
N VAL A 5 16.24 8.68 12.22
CA VAL A 5 17.11 9.73 11.68
C VAL A 5 17.69 9.31 10.32
N GLU A 6 17.67 8.01 10.03
CA GLU A 6 18.06 7.41 8.76
C GLU A 6 16.90 6.65 8.12
N ILE A 7 16.59 7.00 6.86
CA ILE A 7 15.62 6.31 6.00
C ILE A 7 16.39 5.95 4.73
N CYS A 8 16.43 4.66 4.36
CA CYS A 8 17.24 4.16 3.24
C CYS A 8 18.72 4.60 3.28
N GLY A 9 19.33 4.64 4.46
CA GLY A 9 20.72 5.10 4.64
C GLY A 9 20.94 6.60 4.43
N VAL A 10 19.86 7.40 4.27
CA VAL A 10 19.93 8.85 4.14
C VAL A 10 19.66 9.50 5.50
N ASN A 11 20.62 10.30 5.98
CA ASN A 11 20.44 11.09 7.19
C ASN A 11 19.47 12.25 6.93
N THR A 12 18.26 12.10 7.44
CA THR A 12 17.13 13.02 7.24
C THR A 12 17.37 14.41 7.85
N ALA A 13 18.20 14.51 8.90
CA ALA A 13 18.49 15.77 9.60
C ALA A 13 19.50 16.65 8.85
N LYS A 14 20.36 16.05 8.01
CA LYS A 14 21.40 16.75 7.25
C LYS A 14 21.01 17.06 5.80
N LEU A 15 19.73 16.89 5.45
CA LEU A 15 19.27 17.12 4.09
C LEU A 15 19.31 18.62 3.71
N PRO A 16 19.88 18.97 2.55
CA PRO A 16 19.94 20.35 2.10
C PRO A 16 18.53 20.88 1.78
N VAL A 17 18.33 22.17 1.97
CA VAL A 17 17.11 22.88 1.57
C VAL A 17 17.52 23.94 0.56
N LEU A 18 16.82 23.97 -0.57
CA LEU A 18 17.05 24.96 -1.62
C LEU A 18 16.12 26.15 -1.43
N THR A 19 16.63 27.35 -1.66
CA THR A 19 15.80 28.55 -1.77
C THR A 19 15.07 28.58 -3.12
N SER A 20 14.01 29.39 -3.23
CA SER A 20 13.28 29.54 -4.51
C SER A 20 14.20 29.97 -5.65
N GLN A 21 15.09 30.94 -5.41
CA GLN A 21 16.06 31.41 -6.40
C GLN A 21 17.03 30.31 -6.85
N GLN A 22 17.54 29.51 -5.90
CA GLN A 22 18.42 28.37 -6.22
C GLN A 22 17.69 27.31 -7.03
N MET A 23 16.42 27.02 -6.71
CA MET A 23 15.62 26.06 -7.47
C MET A 23 15.40 26.53 -8.90
N GLU A 24 15.03 27.80 -9.12
CA GLU A 24 14.83 28.35 -10.46
C GLU A 24 16.08 28.24 -11.32
N GLU A 25 17.25 28.58 -10.77
CA GLU A 25 18.52 28.48 -11.49
C GLU A 25 18.86 27.03 -11.83
N LEU A 26 18.70 26.10 -10.88
CA LEU A 26 18.93 24.69 -11.14
C LEU A 26 17.95 24.13 -12.19
N PHE A 27 16.69 24.56 -12.20
CA PHE A 27 15.73 24.13 -13.23
C PHE A 27 16.11 24.64 -14.62
N ARG A 28 16.69 25.85 -14.74
CA ARG A 28 17.23 26.35 -16.02
C ARG A 28 18.38 25.47 -16.50
N GLN A 29 19.29 25.09 -15.61
CA GLN A 29 20.42 24.21 -15.91
C GLN A 29 19.95 22.79 -16.30
N VAL A 30 18.93 22.26 -15.63
CA VAL A 30 18.32 20.97 -16.00
C VAL A 30 17.70 21.01 -17.39
N LYS A 31 16.99 22.10 -17.75
CA LYS A 31 16.47 22.28 -19.12
C LYS A 31 17.59 22.36 -20.16
N ALA A 32 18.78 22.83 -19.79
CA ALA A 32 19.97 22.82 -20.62
C ALA A 32 20.69 21.45 -20.67
N GLY A 33 20.17 20.42 -19.96
CA GLY A 33 20.71 19.06 -19.96
C GLY A 33 21.74 18.76 -18.86
N ASP A 34 21.91 19.65 -17.88
CA ASP A 34 22.86 19.43 -16.78
C ASP A 34 22.35 18.38 -15.78
N LYS A 35 22.99 17.21 -15.80
CA LYS A 35 22.70 16.09 -14.88
C LYS A 35 23.06 16.41 -13.44
N THR A 36 24.09 17.22 -13.20
CA THR A 36 24.54 17.58 -11.85
C THR A 36 23.53 18.53 -11.19
N ALA A 37 22.96 19.45 -11.96
CA ALA A 37 21.86 20.31 -11.50
C ALA A 37 20.62 19.49 -11.13
N ARG A 38 20.32 18.45 -11.92
CA ARG A 38 19.21 17.51 -11.65
C ARG A 38 19.41 16.77 -10.32
N GLU A 39 20.62 16.25 -10.09
CA GLU A 39 20.93 15.58 -8.81
C GLU A 39 20.82 16.52 -7.61
N LYS A 40 21.28 17.77 -7.75
CA LYS A 40 21.15 18.80 -6.71
C LYS A 40 19.68 19.11 -6.41
N LEU A 41 18.83 19.22 -7.43
CA LEU A 41 17.39 19.42 -7.27
C LEU A 41 16.73 18.25 -6.54
N ILE A 42 17.07 17.01 -6.91
CA ILE A 42 16.54 15.82 -6.23
C ILE A 42 16.93 15.86 -4.74
N LYS A 43 18.23 15.97 -4.44
CA LYS A 43 18.75 15.98 -3.07
C LYS A 43 18.16 17.12 -2.22
N GLY A 44 18.02 18.30 -2.81
CA GLY A 44 17.46 19.49 -2.15
C GLY A 44 15.97 19.43 -1.85
N ASN A 45 15.23 18.49 -2.48
CA ASN A 45 13.79 18.33 -2.30
C ASN A 45 13.40 17.03 -1.57
N LEU A 46 14.36 16.23 -1.08
CA LEU A 46 14.05 14.99 -0.35
C LEU A 46 13.20 15.21 0.91
N ARG A 47 13.35 16.36 1.58
CA ARG A 47 12.51 16.73 2.74
C ARG A 47 11.04 16.88 2.38
N LEU A 48 10.72 17.25 1.14
CA LEU A 48 9.34 17.30 0.65
C LEU A 48 8.75 15.88 0.57
N VAL A 49 9.53 14.91 0.10
CA VAL A 49 9.08 13.51 0.06
C VAL A 49 8.81 12.99 1.48
N LEU A 50 9.73 13.27 2.42
CA LEU A 50 9.58 12.90 3.83
C LEU A 50 8.30 13.46 4.45
N SER A 51 7.91 14.71 4.15
CA SER A 51 6.67 15.29 4.69
C SER A 51 5.41 14.70 4.06
N VAL A 52 5.48 14.24 2.81
CA VAL A 52 4.37 13.60 2.11
C VAL A 52 4.13 12.17 2.63
N ILE A 53 5.20 11.37 2.82
CA ILE A 53 5.07 9.96 3.24
C ILE A 53 4.50 9.80 4.66
N GLN A 54 4.63 10.81 5.53
CA GLN A 54 4.06 10.78 6.90
C GLN A 54 2.55 10.53 6.90
N ARG A 55 1.85 10.88 5.81
CA ARG A 55 0.40 10.65 5.64
C ARG A 55 0.06 9.18 5.36
N PHE A 56 1.05 8.34 5.08
CA PHE A 56 0.90 6.95 4.63
C PHE A 56 1.53 5.91 5.58
N THR A 57 2.20 6.34 6.66
CA THR A 57 2.93 5.47 7.59
C THR A 57 2.07 4.43 8.32
N ASN A 58 0.77 4.68 8.49
CA ASN A 58 -0.13 3.78 9.23
C ASN A 58 -0.82 2.73 8.34
N ARG A 59 -0.24 2.38 7.19
CA ARG A 59 -0.86 1.46 6.20
C ARG A 59 -0.13 0.11 6.07
N GLY A 60 0.65 -0.28 7.09
CA GLY A 60 1.32 -1.58 7.12
C GLY A 60 2.60 -1.70 6.28
N GLU A 61 2.94 -0.69 5.48
CA GLU A 61 4.10 -0.69 4.60
C GLU A 61 5.35 -0.08 5.25
N TYR A 62 6.53 -0.59 4.85
CA TYR A 62 7.79 -0.05 5.33
C TYR A 62 8.01 1.39 4.83
N VAL A 63 8.36 2.28 5.76
CA VAL A 63 8.58 3.71 5.48
C VAL A 63 9.67 3.92 4.42
N ASP A 64 10.68 3.06 4.42
CA ASP A 64 11.77 3.05 3.45
C ASP A 64 11.27 2.82 2.01
N ASP A 65 10.32 1.90 1.82
CA ASP A 65 9.73 1.63 0.51
C ASP A 65 8.85 2.80 0.04
N LEU A 66 8.04 3.35 0.94
CA LEU A 66 7.24 4.55 0.66
C LEU A 66 8.13 5.74 0.28
N PHE A 67 9.27 5.89 0.93
CA PHE A 67 10.24 6.95 0.62
C PHE A 67 10.87 6.76 -0.76
N GLN A 68 11.26 5.53 -1.12
CA GLN A 68 11.82 5.24 -2.45
C GLN A 68 10.81 5.51 -3.56
N VAL A 69 9.57 5.03 -3.41
CA VAL A 69 8.49 5.30 -4.37
C VAL A 69 8.18 6.79 -4.44
N GLY A 70 8.17 7.49 -3.30
CA GLY A 70 8.01 8.93 -3.25
C GLY A 70 9.14 9.68 -3.99
N CYS A 71 10.38 9.20 -3.91
CA CYS A 71 11.50 9.73 -4.68
C CYS A 71 11.29 9.55 -6.19
N VAL A 72 10.73 8.43 -6.64
CA VAL A 72 10.36 8.24 -8.05
C VAL A 72 9.33 9.29 -8.50
N GLY A 73 8.34 9.60 -7.66
CA GLY A 73 7.38 10.68 -7.92
C GLY A 73 8.01 12.06 -7.97
N LEU A 74 8.96 12.35 -7.07
CA LEU A 74 9.72 13.59 -7.10
C LEU A 74 10.54 13.72 -8.39
N ILE A 75 11.20 12.65 -8.82
CA ILE A 75 12.01 12.63 -10.04
C ILE A 75 11.14 12.94 -11.26
N LYS A 76 9.99 12.26 -11.40
CA LYS A 76 9.03 12.56 -12.46
C LYS A 76 8.53 14.00 -12.41
N ALA A 77 8.35 14.56 -11.21
CA ALA A 77 7.92 15.94 -11.05
C ALA A 77 9.01 16.91 -11.55
N ILE A 78 10.27 16.66 -11.21
CA ILE A 78 11.40 17.47 -11.67
C ILE A 78 11.52 17.42 -13.19
N ASP A 79 11.40 16.23 -13.79
CA ASP A 79 11.58 16.03 -15.23
C ASP A 79 10.48 16.71 -16.07
N ASN A 80 9.28 16.90 -15.50
CA ASN A 80 8.11 17.45 -16.21
C ASN A 80 7.68 18.83 -15.72
N PHE A 81 8.40 19.45 -14.77
CA PHE A 81 8.02 20.75 -14.23
C PHE A 81 8.38 21.89 -15.20
N ASP A 82 7.43 22.78 -15.45
CA ASP A 82 7.64 23.94 -16.29
C ASP A 82 7.70 25.25 -15.50
N LEU A 83 8.88 25.89 -15.52
CA LEU A 83 9.13 27.21 -14.95
C LEU A 83 8.27 28.33 -15.55
N SER A 84 7.70 28.16 -16.75
CA SER A 84 6.81 29.18 -17.33
C SER A 84 5.50 29.31 -16.55
N GLN A 85 5.12 28.26 -15.83
CA GLN A 85 3.95 28.26 -14.97
C GLN A 85 4.29 29.00 -13.68
N ASN A 86 3.58 30.09 -13.38
CA ASN A 86 3.83 30.95 -12.21
C ASN A 86 3.34 30.30 -10.90
N VAL A 87 3.81 29.08 -10.62
CA VAL A 87 3.45 28.25 -9.47
C VAL A 87 4.70 27.71 -8.80
N LYS A 88 4.62 27.47 -7.49
CA LYS A 88 5.72 26.84 -6.76
C LYS A 88 5.87 25.39 -7.20
N PHE A 89 7.11 24.91 -7.29
CA PHE A 89 7.40 23.50 -7.61
C PHE A 89 6.66 22.51 -6.71
N SER A 90 6.56 22.80 -5.40
CA SER A 90 5.85 21.95 -4.44
C SER A 90 4.36 21.75 -4.79
N THR A 91 3.71 22.74 -5.42
CA THR A 91 2.32 22.64 -5.88
C THR A 91 2.16 21.54 -6.93
N TYR A 92 3.15 21.37 -7.81
CA TYR A 92 3.15 20.31 -8.83
C TYR A 92 3.67 18.97 -8.28
N ALA A 93 4.73 19.01 -7.47
CA ALA A 93 5.39 17.81 -6.98
C ALA A 93 4.54 17.01 -6.00
N VAL A 94 3.82 17.65 -5.08
CA VAL A 94 3.06 16.95 -4.02
C VAL A 94 2.00 16.01 -4.60
N PRO A 95 1.11 16.43 -5.53
CA PRO A 95 0.16 15.52 -6.17
C PRO A 95 0.83 14.36 -6.90
N MET A 96 1.98 14.59 -7.55
CA MET A 96 2.70 13.55 -8.28
C MET A 96 3.31 12.50 -7.32
N ILE A 97 3.94 12.95 -6.23
CA ILE A 97 4.47 12.06 -5.18
C ILE A 97 3.34 11.23 -4.56
N ILE A 98 2.21 11.87 -4.19
CA ILE A 98 1.03 11.18 -3.65
C ILE A 98 0.49 10.14 -4.64
N GLY A 99 0.42 10.49 -5.93
CA GLY A 99 -0.07 9.60 -6.99
C GLY A 99 0.79 8.35 -7.11
N GLU A 100 2.11 8.49 -7.10
CA GLU A 100 3.04 7.36 -7.16
C GLU A 100 2.95 6.46 -5.93
N ILE A 101 2.89 7.04 -4.72
CA ILE A 101 2.70 6.27 -3.49
C ILE A 101 1.37 5.50 -3.52
N ARG A 102 0.26 6.16 -3.86
CA ARG A 102 -1.06 5.50 -3.99
C ARG A 102 -1.05 4.39 -5.03
N ARG A 103 -0.31 4.57 -6.13
CA ARG A 103 -0.13 3.55 -7.17
C ARG A 103 0.59 2.33 -6.60
N TYR A 104 1.71 2.52 -5.91
CA TYR A 104 2.45 1.44 -5.26
C TYR A 104 1.60 0.68 -4.24
N LEU A 105 0.96 1.38 -3.31
CA LEU A 105 0.09 0.77 -2.29
C LEU A 105 -1.04 -0.08 -2.87
N ARG A 106 -1.53 0.26 -4.06
CA ARG A 106 -2.58 -0.49 -4.73
C ARG A 106 -2.04 -1.77 -5.39
N ASP A 107 -0.84 -1.69 -5.94
CA ASP A 107 -0.25 -2.74 -6.76
C ASP A 107 0.57 -3.74 -5.91
N ASN A 108 1.01 -3.34 -4.71
CA ASN A 108 1.82 -4.12 -3.76
C ASN A 108 0.99 -4.87 -2.70
N ASN A 109 -0.10 -5.52 -3.10
CA ASN A 109 -0.91 -6.33 -2.18
C ASN A 109 -0.62 -7.83 -2.39
N PRO A 110 -0.64 -8.70 -1.35
CA PRO A 110 -0.41 -10.13 -1.51
C PRO A 110 -1.31 -10.77 -2.56
N ILE A 111 -2.56 -10.30 -2.65
CA ILE A 111 -3.53 -10.68 -3.66
C ILE A 111 -3.75 -9.53 -4.62
N ARG A 112 -3.52 -9.78 -5.91
CA ARG A 112 -3.76 -8.81 -6.98
C ARG A 112 -5.24 -8.78 -7.35
N VAL A 113 -5.86 -7.62 -7.13
CA VAL A 113 -7.27 -7.35 -7.43
C VAL A 113 -7.36 -6.31 -8.53
N SER A 114 -8.33 -6.45 -9.43
CA SER A 114 -8.54 -5.50 -10.52
C SER A 114 -8.85 -4.09 -10.01
N ARG A 115 -8.50 -3.07 -10.80
CA ARG A 115 -8.76 -1.67 -10.42
C ARG A 115 -10.25 -1.41 -10.23
N SER A 116 -11.08 -1.82 -11.18
CA SER A 116 -12.54 -1.58 -11.15
C SER A 116 -13.17 -2.14 -9.88
N LEU A 117 -12.76 -3.35 -9.48
CA LEU A 117 -13.32 -4.00 -8.30
C LEU A 117 -12.92 -3.30 -7.00
N ARG A 118 -11.66 -2.86 -6.90
CA ARG A 118 -11.18 -2.10 -5.74
C ARG A 118 -11.82 -0.70 -5.66
N ASP A 119 -12.06 -0.06 -6.80
CA ASP A 119 -12.75 1.23 -6.87
C ASP A 119 -14.21 1.10 -6.37
N ILE A 120 -14.91 0.02 -6.75
CA ILE A 120 -16.26 -0.29 -6.23
C ILE A 120 -16.19 -0.51 -4.72
N ALA A 121 -15.24 -1.31 -4.23
CA ALA A 121 -15.10 -1.61 -2.81
C ALA A 121 -14.85 -0.35 -1.96
N TYR A 122 -13.97 0.56 -2.39
CA TYR A 122 -13.73 1.82 -1.68
C TYR A 122 -14.95 2.74 -1.68
N LYS A 123 -15.69 2.80 -2.79
CA LYS A 123 -16.97 3.54 -2.84
C LYS A 123 -17.99 2.93 -1.89
N ALA A 124 -18.07 1.60 -1.82
CA ALA A 124 -18.95 0.89 -0.88
C ALA A 124 -18.59 1.19 0.58
N ILE A 125 -17.30 1.20 0.94
CA ILE A 125 -16.85 1.61 2.27
C ILE A 125 -17.25 3.07 2.55
N GLN A 126 -17.04 3.98 1.61
CA GLN A 126 -17.40 5.39 1.79
C GLN A 126 -18.90 5.59 1.97
N VAL A 127 -19.72 4.92 1.16
CA VAL A 127 -21.18 4.92 1.27
C VAL A 127 -21.63 4.33 2.60
N ARG A 128 -21.03 3.23 3.04
CA ARG A 128 -21.29 2.62 4.34
C ARG A 128 -21.10 3.62 5.47
N GLU A 129 -19.99 4.37 5.48
CA GLU A 129 -19.74 5.42 6.48
C GLU A 129 -20.77 6.57 6.40
N VAL A 130 -21.16 6.99 5.19
CA VAL A 130 -22.18 8.04 5.00
C VAL A 130 -23.54 7.58 5.54
N LEU A 131 -23.97 6.36 5.22
CA LEU A 131 -25.23 5.79 5.69
C LEU A 131 -25.23 5.54 7.19
N LEU A 132 -24.12 5.05 7.75
CA LEU A 132 -23.93 4.87 9.18
C LEU A 132 -24.11 6.19 9.93
N ASN A 133 -23.49 7.27 9.45
CA ASN A 133 -23.65 8.59 10.05
C ASN A 133 -25.07 9.15 9.92
N LYS A 134 -25.74 8.89 8.80
CA LYS A 134 -27.11 9.38 8.52
C LYS A 134 -28.19 8.66 9.33
N HIS A 135 -28.05 7.34 9.47
CA HIS A 135 -29.08 6.48 10.08
C HIS A 135 -28.74 6.04 11.51
N SER A 136 -27.53 6.35 11.99
CA SER A 136 -27.02 5.95 13.31
C SER A 136 -27.16 4.44 13.58
N ARG A 137 -27.08 3.63 12.52
CA ARG A 137 -27.09 2.17 12.56
C ARG A 137 -26.23 1.62 11.43
N GLU A 138 -25.84 0.36 11.55
CA GLU A 138 -25.11 -0.34 10.49
C GLU A 138 -26.02 -0.51 9.26
N PRO A 139 -25.59 -0.03 8.07
CA PRO A 139 -26.36 -0.18 6.84
C PRO A 139 -26.24 -1.61 6.31
N SER A 140 -27.31 -2.10 5.71
CA SER A 140 -27.31 -3.38 5.02
C SER A 140 -26.59 -3.28 3.67
N LEU A 141 -26.12 -4.42 3.17
CA LEU A 141 -25.50 -4.51 1.85
C LEU A 141 -26.45 -4.09 0.71
N ASN A 142 -27.76 -4.29 0.88
CA ASN A 142 -28.77 -3.84 -0.08
C ASN A 142 -28.82 -2.30 -0.15
N GLU A 143 -28.82 -1.62 1.01
CA GLU A 143 -28.84 -0.15 1.07
C GLU A 143 -27.58 0.46 0.44
N ILE A 144 -26.42 -0.17 0.66
CA ILE A 144 -25.16 0.25 0.02
C ILE A 144 -25.24 0.06 -1.51
N ALA A 145 -25.79 -1.07 -1.97
CA ALA A 145 -25.92 -1.37 -3.39
C ALA A 145 -26.90 -0.42 -4.10
N GLU A 146 -28.03 -0.09 -3.46
CA GLU A 146 -29.00 0.89 -3.93
C GLU A 146 -28.38 2.28 -4.08
N GLU A 147 -27.64 2.76 -3.07
CA GLU A 147 -26.98 4.06 -3.13
C GLU A 147 -25.88 4.11 -4.22
N LEU A 148 -25.20 2.99 -4.46
CA LEU A 148 -24.19 2.88 -5.52
C LEU A 148 -24.77 2.64 -6.92
N ASN A 149 -26.07 2.31 -7.03
CA ASN A 149 -26.71 1.85 -8.26
C ASN A 149 -25.99 0.66 -8.91
N LEU A 150 -25.57 -0.31 -8.10
CA LEU A 150 -24.91 -1.54 -8.54
C LEU A 150 -25.66 -2.78 -8.05
N PRO A 151 -25.55 -3.93 -8.73
CA PRO A 151 -26.06 -5.20 -8.21
C PRO A 151 -25.43 -5.54 -6.86
N ARG A 152 -26.22 -6.10 -5.94
CA ARG A 152 -25.76 -6.48 -4.61
C ARG A 152 -24.58 -7.46 -4.68
N GLU A 153 -24.63 -8.39 -5.63
CA GLU A 153 -23.62 -9.41 -5.83
C GLU A 153 -22.27 -8.79 -6.20
N GLU A 154 -22.27 -7.74 -7.03
CA GLU A 154 -21.04 -7.03 -7.39
C GLU A 154 -20.45 -6.29 -6.19
N VAL A 155 -21.28 -5.70 -5.34
CA VAL A 155 -20.83 -5.02 -4.12
C VAL A 155 -20.23 -6.02 -3.13
N ILE A 156 -20.87 -7.17 -2.93
CA ILE A 156 -20.34 -8.25 -2.08
C ILE A 156 -18.99 -8.71 -2.60
N PHE A 157 -18.93 -9.07 -3.89
CA PHE A 157 -17.70 -9.55 -4.50
C PHE A 157 -16.57 -8.53 -4.41
N ALA A 158 -16.89 -7.24 -4.58
CA ALA A 158 -15.93 -6.16 -4.43
C ALA A 158 -15.40 -6.01 -3.00
N MET A 159 -16.29 -6.07 -2.00
CA MET A 159 -15.92 -5.97 -0.59
C MET A 159 -15.09 -7.16 -0.13
N ASP A 160 -15.42 -8.37 -0.57
CA ASP A 160 -14.65 -9.58 -0.27
C ASP A 160 -13.27 -9.54 -0.92
N ALA A 161 -13.18 -9.04 -2.16
CA ALA A 161 -11.92 -9.00 -2.88
C ALA A 161 -10.84 -8.13 -2.22
N ILE A 162 -11.22 -7.13 -1.41
CA ILE A 162 -10.28 -6.26 -0.71
C ILE A 162 -9.93 -6.74 0.71
N GLN A 163 -10.46 -7.87 1.17
CA GLN A 163 -10.11 -8.43 2.47
C GLN A 163 -8.63 -8.82 2.50
N GLU A 164 -7.97 -8.47 3.61
CA GLU A 164 -6.56 -8.84 3.82
C GLU A 164 -6.48 -10.31 4.27
N PRO A 165 -5.58 -11.11 3.68
CA PRO A 165 -5.40 -12.49 4.09
C PRO A 165 -4.80 -12.58 5.49
N VAL A 166 -5.26 -13.56 6.27
CA VAL A 166 -4.73 -13.89 7.61
C VAL A 166 -3.51 -14.79 7.46
N SER A 167 -2.51 -14.63 8.35
CA SER A 167 -1.32 -15.48 8.35
C SER A 167 -1.64 -16.86 8.92
N LEU A 168 -1.18 -17.92 8.25
CA LEU A 168 -1.26 -19.28 8.78
C LEU A 168 -0.47 -19.46 10.08
N PHE A 169 0.55 -18.64 10.30
CA PHE A 169 1.40 -18.64 11.49
C PHE A 169 0.91 -17.67 12.57
N GLU A 170 -0.30 -17.15 12.45
CA GLU A 170 -0.90 -16.34 13.49
C GLU A 170 -1.35 -17.23 14.66
N PRO A 171 -0.92 -16.95 15.91
CA PRO A 171 -1.33 -17.74 17.07
C PRO A 171 -2.78 -17.40 17.46
N ILE A 172 -3.63 -18.41 17.55
CA ILE A 172 -5.05 -18.27 17.91
C ILE A 172 -5.30 -18.49 19.41
N TYR A 173 -4.41 -19.22 20.08
CA TYR A 173 -4.52 -19.50 21.52
C TYR A 173 -3.14 -19.64 22.15
N HIS A 174 -2.98 -19.10 23.36
CA HIS A 174 -1.74 -19.16 24.13
C HIS A 174 -2.05 -19.33 25.63
N ASP A 175 -1.96 -20.56 26.14
CA ASP A 175 -2.12 -20.85 27.56
C ASP A 175 -0.97 -21.72 28.09
N GLY A 176 0.16 -21.07 28.36
CA GLY A 176 1.32 -21.65 29.06
C GLY A 176 2.09 -22.76 28.33
N GLY A 177 1.61 -23.23 27.17
CA GLY A 177 2.23 -24.23 26.31
C GLY A 177 2.58 -23.69 24.91
N ASP A 178 2.83 -24.62 23.97
CA ASP A 178 3.08 -24.26 22.58
C ASP A 178 1.85 -23.54 21.98
N PRO A 179 2.04 -22.38 21.31
CA PRO A 179 0.93 -21.66 20.70
C PRO A 179 0.30 -22.50 19.59
N ILE A 180 -1.03 -22.54 19.57
CA ILE A 180 -1.78 -23.12 18.45
C ILE A 180 -1.88 -22.04 17.37
N TYR A 181 -1.50 -22.38 16.14
CA TYR A 181 -1.56 -21.50 14.99
C TYR A 181 -2.81 -21.72 14.16
N VAL A 182 -3.16 -20.74 13.32
CA VAL A 182 -4.24 -20.90 12.31
C VAL A 182 -4.02 -22.15 11.45
N MET A 183 -2.77 -22.44 11.08
CA MET A 183 -2.41 -23.62 10.28
C MET A 183 -2.86 -24.94 10.91
N ASP A 184 -2.84 -25.04 12.23
CA ASP A 184 -3.16 -26.27 12.97
C ASP A 184 -4.66 -26.60 12.94
N GLN A 185 -5.50 -25.63 12.59
CA GLN A 185 -6.95 -25.82 12.47
C GLN A 185 -7.42 -26.13 11.03
N ILE A 186 -6.52 -26.04 10.05
CA ILE A 186 -6.88 -26.30 8.65
C ILE A 186 -6.80 -27.81 8.39
N GLY A 187 -7.95 -28.42 8.12
CA GLY A 187 -8.03 -29.83 7.73
C GLY A 187 -7.55 -30.07 6.29
N ASP A 188 -6.85 -31.18 6.06
CA ASP A 188 -6.52 -31.67 4.71
C ASP A 188 -7.56 -32.71 4.26
N GLU A 189 -8.31 -32.40 3.20
CA GLU A 189 -9.30 -33.31 2.63
C GLU A 189 -8.67 -34.47 1.82
N LYS A 190 -7.42 -34.33 1.39
CA LYS A 190 -6.74 -35.28 0.48
C LYS A 190 -5.82 -36.25 1.22
N ASN A 191 -5.05 -35.77 2.20
CA ASN A 191 -4.23 -36.64 3.05
C ASN A 191 -4.90 -36.90 4.40
N GLN A 192 -6.04 -37.59 4.34
CA GLN A 192 -6.62 -38.12 5.55
C GLN A 192 -5.76 -39.26 6.11
N ASP A 193 -5.71 -39.39 7.43
CA ASP A 193 -5.02 -40.48 8.13
C ASP A 193 -5.47 -41.86 7.64
N SER A 194 -6.72 -41.98 7.20
CA SER A 194 -7.29 -43.17 6.56
C SER A 194 -6.49 -43.66 5.35
N ASN A 195 -6.08 -42.75 4.46
CA ASN A 195 -5.28 -43.08 3.27
C ASN A 195 -3.87 -43.57 3.66
N TRP A 196 -3.33 -43.07 4.77
CA TRP A 196 -2.04 -43.48 5.28
C TRP A 196 -2.12 -44.88 5.91
N LEU A 197 -3.15 -45.11 6.73
CA LEU A 197 -3.47 -46.40 7.34
C LEU A 197 -3.70 -47.48 6.27
N GLU A 198 -4.48 -47.19 5.24
CA GLU A 198 -4.74 -48.13 4.14
C GLU A 198 -3.45 -48.51 3.40
N LYS A 199 -2.60 -47.54 3.06
CA LYS A 199 -1.30 -47.81 2.41
C LYS A 199 -0.38 -48.66 3.29
N ILE A 200 -0.35 -48.43 4.60
CA ILE A 200 0.42 -49.25 5.54
C ILE A 200 -0.13 -50.67 5.55
N SER A 201 -1.44 -50.84 5.69
CA SER A 201 -2.10 -52.15 5.69
C SER A 201 -1.83 -52.93 4.39
N ILE A 202 -1.92 -52.28 3.23
CA ILE A 202 -1.60 -52.90 1.93
C ILE A 202 -0.13 -53.32 1.88
N ARG A 203 0.79 -52.47 2.35
CA ARG A 203 2.23 -52.75 2.32
C ARG A 203 2.62 -53.90 3.26
N GLU A 204 1.96 -54.03 4.41
CA GLU A 204 2.13 -55.17 5.31
C GLU A 204 1.54 -56.46 4.73
N ALA A 205 0.37 -56.39 4.08
CA ALA A 205 -0.24 -57.55 3.43
C ALA A 205 0.61 -58.08 2.27
N LEU A 206 1.26 -57.20 1.49
CA LEU A 206 2.17 -57.57 0.40
C LEU A 206 3.54 -58.12 0.87
N ARG A 207 3.86 -57.96 2.17
CA ARG A 207 5.11 -58.46 2.77
C ARG A 207 4.99 -59.87 3.35
N LYS A 208 3.77 -60.42 3.43
CA LYS A 208 3.49 -61.84 3.73
C LYS A 208 3.40 -62.64 2.44
#